data_AF-A0A2D5J3K6-F1
#
_entry.id   AF-A0A2D5J3K6-F1
#
_cell.length_a   1.000
_cell.length_b   1.000
_cell.length_c   1.000
_cell.angle_alpha   90.00
_cell.angle_beta   90.00
_cell.angle_gamma   90.00
#
_symmetry.space_group_name_H-M   'P 1'
#
loop_
_entity.id
_entity.type
_entity.pdbx_description
1 polymer ?
#
loop_
_entity_poly.entity_id
_entity_poly.type
_entity_poly.pdbx_seq_one_letter_code
_entity_poly.pdbx_strand_id
1 'polypeptide(L)'
;MIGSSHTAALRMAWDAMRASDKPAEVSFFVAPGGIYNTLTMKDDHKFGLHGDDPAQAEARAMVEKLNGTLTIDVSTHDHVVLVGQPFNSIDLLELLSQADVDGIRDTGADHLVSRPAFEALVGARVADMLPASWWRNRTDTQVTVVPRPRPSEGTLGNRRLAGLQRDPAGLGAALDWCSARARAEMEPMGIGLVDQPAITFADNGLTRAEFSRGSARLNDRAHGDDDKAHMNADFGALQWREILDVLGLQK
;
A
#
# COMPACT_ATOMS: atom_id res chain seq x y z
N MET A 1 9.55 0.65 9.73
CA MET A 1 8.36 0.63 8.86
C MET A 1 7.36 1.66 9.32
N ILE A 2 6.91 2.51 8.41
CA ILE A 2 5.97 3.60 8.66
C ILE A 2 4.75 3.39 7.76
N GLY A 3 3.52 3.44 8.28
CA GLY A 3 2.36 3.27 7.39
C GLY A 3 0.99 3.29 8.04
N SER A 4 0.00 2.93 7.22
CA SER A 4 -1.42 2.93 7.60
C SER A 4 -1.88 1.58 8.17
N SER A 5 -3.20 1.30 8.14
CA SER A 5 -3.77 -0.01 8.50
C SER A 5 -3.19 -1.18 7.70
N HIS A 6 -2.69 -0.94 6.48
CA HIS A 6 -2.09 -1.98 5.63
C HIS A 6 -0.77 -2.53 6.20
N THR A 7 -0.15 -1.83 7.16
CA THR A 7 1.03 -2.33 7.88
C THR A 7 0.68 -3.48 8.83
N ALA A 8 -0.59 -3.66 9.20
CA ALA A 8 -1.01 -4.71 10.14
C ALA A 8 -0.58 -6.11 9.69
N ALA A 9 -0.80 -6.46 8.42
CA ALA A 9 -0.41 -7.74 7.83
C ALA A 9 1.09 -8.02 7.99
N LEU A 10 1.93 -7.00 7.73
CA LEU A 10 3.38 -7.10 7.84
C LEU A 10 3.83 -7.24 9.30
N ARG A 11 3.20 -6.52 10.22
CA ARG A 11 3.48 -6.62 11.66
C ARG A 11 3.14 -8.02 12.18
N MET A 12 1.94 -8.52 11.89
CA MET A 12 1.53 -9.87 12.30
C MET A 12 2.46 -10.95 11.75
N ALA A 13 2.83 -10.84 10.47
CA ALA A 13 3.78 -11.75 9.85
C ALA A 13 5.15 -11.68 10.53
N TRP A 14 5.66 -10.47 10.78
CA TRP A 14 6.93 -10.27 11.47
C TRP A 14 6.91 -10.89 12.87
N ASP A 15 5.85 -10.67 13.64
CA ASP A 15 5.71 -11.22 14.99
C ASP A 15 5.67 -12.76 14.98
N ALA A 16 5.07 -13.36 13.94
CA ALA A 16 5.01 -14.80 13.75
C ALA A 16 6.31 -15.44 13.22
N MET A 17 7.21 -14.65 12.59
CA MET A 17 8.47 -15.16 12.06
C MET A 17 9.42 -15.62 13.17
N ARG A 18 10.15 -16.72 12.91
CA ARG A 18 11.21 -17.19 13.82
C ARG A 18 12.35 -16.18 13.87
N ALA A 19 13.00 -16.06 15.02
CA ALA A 19 14.13 -15.14 15.20
C ALA A 19 15.28 -15.38 14.19
N SER A 20 15.53 -16.64 13.80
CA SER A 20 16.55 -17.00 12.79
C SER A 20 16.27 -16.44 11.39
N ASP A 21 15.00 -16.14 11.13
CA ASP A 21 14.47 -15.72 9.84
C ASP A 21 14.33 -14.19 9.77
N LYS A 22 14.70 -13.46 10.84
CA LYS A 22 14.70 -12.00 10.94
C LYS A 22 16.11 -11.44 10.73
N PRO A 23 16.47 -10.97 9.52
CA PRO A 23 17.83 -10.50 9.22
C PRO A 23 18.12 -9.07 9.74
N ALA A 24 17.09 -8.35 10.22
CA ALA A 24 17.21 -6.97 10.66
C ALA A 24 16.33 -6.69 11.88
N GLU A 25 16.62 -5.59 12.58
CA GLU A 25 15.74 -5.00 13.58
C GLU A 25 14.68 -4.13 12.90
N VAL A 26 13.42 -4.23 13.34
CA VAL A 26 12.29 -3.53 12.71
C VAL A 26 11.47 -2.81 13.75
N SER A 27 11.46 -1.48 13.67
CA SER A 27 10.51 -0.62 14.37
C SER A 27 9.25 -0.42 13.52
N PHE A 28 8.07 -0.48 14.13
CA PHE A 28 6.80 -0.13 13.49
C PHE A 28 6.28 1.20 14.04
N PHE A 29 5.93 2.12 13.15
CA PHE A 29 5.23 3.36 13.50
C PHE A 29 4.02 3.54 12.59
N VAL A 30 2.82 3.35 13.15
CA VAL A 30 1.58 3.16 12.40
C VAL A 30 0.46 4.07 12.90
N ALA A 31 -0.42 4.46 11.99
CA ALA A 31 -1.64 5.18 12.32
C ALA A 31 -2.78 4.78 11.37
N PRO A 32 -4.06 4.86 11.77
CA PRO A 32 -5.16 4.71 10.82
C PRO A 32 -5.07 5.73 9.69
N GLY A 33 -5.55 5.38 8.49
CA GLY A 33 -5.31 6.17 7.27
C GLY A 33 -5.63 7.68 7.37
N GLY A 34 -6.76 8.04 8.01
CA GLY A 34 -7.12 9.44 8.21
C GLY A 34 -6.10 10.21 9.07
N ILE A 35 -5.56 9.58 10.11
CA ILE A 35 -4.54 10.16 10.99
C ILE A 35 -3.16 10.09 10.32
N TYR A 36 -2.85 8.99 9.64
CA TYR A 36 -1.60 8.82 8.90
C TYR A 36 -1.36 9.97 7.93
N ASN A 37 -2.41 10.41 7.23
CA ASN A 37 -2.34 11.51 6.27
C ASN A 37 -2.10 12.89 6.91
N THR A 38 -2.22 13.03 8.22
CA THR A 38 -1.93 14.29 8.95
C THR A 38 -0.55 14.28 9.61
N LEU A 39 0.17 13.16 9.57
CA LEU A 39 1.52 13.06 10.13
C LEU A 39 2.50 13.87 9.30
N THR A 40 3.44 14.52 9.98
CA THR A 40 4.46 15.37 9.33
C THR A 40 5.85 15.07 9.86
N MET A 41 6.86 15.38 9.06
CA MET A 41 8.26 15.41 9.48
C MET A 41 8.61 16.80 10.01
N LYS A 42 9.38 16.88 11.10
CA LYS A 42 10.01 18.13 11.57
C LYS A 42 11.51 18.12 11.29
N ASP A 43 12.13 19.29 11.46
CA ASP A 43 13.56 19.50 11.17
C ASP A 43 14.49 18.66 12.06
N ASP A 44 13.99 18.09 13.16
CA ASP A 44 14.71 17.17 14.04
C ASP A 44 14.59 15.70 13.61
N HIS A 45 14.22 15.43 12.36
CA HIS A 45 14.00 14.09 11.80
C HIS A 45 12.93 13.26 12.51
N LYS A 46 12.04 13.90 13.28
CA LYS A 46 10.91 13.22 13.91
C LYS A 46 9.68 13.25 13.02
N PHE A 47 9.21 12.05 12.68
CA PHE A 47 7.97 11.84 11.96
C PHE A 47 6.84 11.49 12.93
N GLY A 48 5.68 12.14 12.81
CA GLY A 48 4.52 11.79 13.63
C GLY A 48 3.51 12.93 13.82
N LEU A 49 2.78 12.88 14.94
CA LEU A 49 1.90 13.95 15.39
C LEU A 49 2.69 14.93 16.26
N HIS A 50 2.52 16.22 16.00
CA HIS A 50 3.28 17.30 16.66
C HIS A 50 2.34 18.30 17.35
N GLY A 51 2.85 18.99 18.37
CA GLY A 51 2.08 19.99 19.15
C GLY A 51 1.12 19.36 20.15
N ASP A 52 0.22 20.15 20.76
CA ASP A 52 -0.74 19.69 21.78
C ASP A 52 -2.17 20.18 21.49
N ASP A 53 -2.54 20.28 20.21
CA ASP A 53 -3.86 20.75 19.79
C ASP A 53 -4.98 19.87 20.40
N PRO A 54 -5.89 20.44 21.22
CA PRO A 54 -7.01 19.72 21.80
C PRO A 54 -7.91 19.05 20.75
N ALA A 55 -8.02 19.62 19.54
CA ALA A 55 -8.79 19.02 18.45
C ALA A 55 -8.21 17.67 17.98
N GLN A 56 -6.94 17.40 18.29
CA GLN A 56 -6.25 16.14 17.94
C GLN A 56 -6.16 15.15 19.09
N ALA A 57 -6.82 15.39 20.23
CA ALA A 57 -6.70 14.55 21.43
C ALA A 57 -6.98 13.06 21.16
N GLU A 58 -8.02 12.74 20.38
CA GLU A 58 -8.35 11.36 20.01
C GLU A 58 -7.27 10.73 19.11
N ALA A 59 -6.81 11.47 18.10
CA ALA A 59 -5.77 11.01 17.19
C ALA A 59 -4.46 10.73 17.94
N ARG A 60 -4.07 11.62 18.86
CA ARG A 60 -2.91 11.47 19.73
C ARG A 60 -3.02 10.24 20.62
N ALA A 61 -4.15 10.08 21.32
CA ALA A 61 -4.39 8.91 22.16
C ALA A 61 -4.30 7.60 21.36
N MET A 62 -4.77 7.61 20.11
CA MET A 62 -4.68 6.45 19.24
C MET A 62 -3.26 6.16 18.75
N VAL A 63 -2.50 7.18 18.32
CA VAL A 63 -1.10 7.03 17.89
C VAL A 63 -0.23 6.57 19.06
N GLU A 64 -0.39 7.17 20.24
CA GLU A 64 0.33 6.78 21.45
C GLU A 64 0.02 5.33 21.82
N LYS A 65 -1.26 4.93 21.76
CA LYS A 65 -1.65 3.55 22.06
C LYS A 65 -1.04 2.53 21.10
N LEU A 66 -0.89 2.87 19.82
CA LEU A 66 -0.40 1.95 18.79
C LEU A 66 1.13 1.83 18.79
N ASN A 67 1.83 2.91 19.16
CA ASN A 67 3.29 3.04 18.96
C ASN A 67 4.07 3.23 20.27
N GLY A 68 3.40 3.55 21.38
CA GLY A 68 4.04 3.95 22.65
C GLY A 68 4.68 5.34 22.63
N THR A 69 4.50 6.08 21.52
CA THR A 69 5.03 7.43 21.30
C THR A 69 4.22 8.11 20.20
N LEU A 70 4.17 9.45 20.21
CA LEU A 70 3.54 10.27 19.18
C LEU A 70 4.42 10.48 17.95
N THR A 71 5.72 10.24 18.08
CA THR A 71 6.71 10.48 17.02
C THR A 71 7.79 9.39 17.00
N ILE A 72 8.37 9.16 15.83
CA ILE A 72 9.55 8.31 15.63
C ILE A 72 10.69 9.15 15.04
N ASP A 73 11.88 9.04 15.63
CA ASP A 73 13.10 9.62 15.07
C ASP A 73 13.64 8.69 13.98
N VAL A 74 13.56 9.14 12.73
CA VAL A 74 13.94 8.31 11.58
C VAL A 74 15.44 8.36 11.29
N SER A 75 16.19 9.29 11.90
CA SER A 75 17.65 9.36 11.76
C SER A 75 18.37 8.18 12.41
N THR A 76 17.67 7.47 13.32
CA THR A 76 18.18 6.28 14.01
C THR A 76 18.09 4.99 13.19
N HIS A 77 17.62 5.06 11.94
CA HIS A 77 17.38 3.89 11.08
C HIS A 77 18.15 3.99 9.76
N ASP A 78 18.71 2.88 9.30
CA ASP A 78 19.42 2.81 8.01
C ASP A 78 18.47 2.83 6.80
N HIS A 79 17.24 2.31 6.98
CA HIS A 79 16.20 2.28 5.95
C HIS A 79 14.82 2.64 6.50
N VAL A 80 14.02 3.36 5.68
CA VAL A 80 12.60 3.61 5.94
C VAL A 80 11.75 2.93 4.88
N VAL A 81 10.87 2.04 5.32
CA VAL A 81 9.84 1.43 4.47
C VAL A 81 8.49 2.10 4.72
N LEU A 82 7.95 2.78 3.71
CA LEU A 82 6.63 3.42 3.71
C LEU A 82 5.57 2.44 3.19
N VAL A 83 4.55 2.14 3.98
CA VAL A 83 3.60 1.06 3.69
C VAL A 83 2.18 1.59 3.47
N GLY A 84 1.58 1.12 2.38
CA GLY A 84 0.17 1.33 2.07
C GLY A 84 -0.10 2.55 1.20
N GLN A 85 0.78 2.83 0.23
CA GLN A 85 0.56 3.89 -0.75
C GLN A 85 -0.53 3.50 -1.77
N PRO A 86 -1.64 4.26 -1.92
CA PRO A 86 -2.87 3.76 -2.55
C PRO A 86 -2.93 3.77 -4.10
N PHE A 87 -1.86 3.46 -4.84
CA PHE A 87 -1.83 3.63 -6.31
C PHE A 87 -3.00 2.93 -7.05
N ASN A 88 -3.48 1.82 -6.51
CA ASN A 88 -4.47 0.94 -7.12
C ASN A 88 -5.86 1.18 -6.49
N SER A 89 -6.35 2.43 -6.53
CA SER A 89 -7.56 2.82 -5.77
C SER A 89 -8.85 2.22 -6.33
N ILE A 90 -9.89 2.21 -5.49
CA ILE A 90 -11.24 1.77 -5.88
C ILE A 90 -11.78 2.55 -7.08
N ASP A 91 -11.43 3.84 -7.20
CA ASP A 91 -11.87 4.72 -8.28
C ASP A 91 -11.36 4.24 -9.65
N LEU A 92 -10.12 3.71 -9.70
CA LEU A 92 -9.57 3.11 -10.91
C LEU A 92 -10.33 1.83 -11.29
N LEU A 93 -10.70 1.01 -10.30
CA LEU A 93 -11.49 -0.19 -10.53
C LEU A 93 -12.91 0.13 -10.97
N GLU A 94 -13.52 1.19 -10.44
CA GLU A 94 -14.82 1.66 -10.89
C GLU A 94 -14.76 2.16 -12.34
N LEU A 95 -13.72 2.91 -12.72
CA LEU A 95 -13.46 3.31 -14.11
C LEU A 95 -13.36 2.09 -15.03
N LEU A 96 -12.49 1.13 -14.70
CA LEU A 96 -12.28 -0.09 -15.49
C LEU A 96 -13.50 -1.02 -15.52
N SER A 97 -14.42 -0.88 -14.57
CA SER A 97 -15.69 -1.62 -14.56
C SER A 97 -16.74 -1.00 -15.48
N GLN A 98 -16.63 0.29 -15.78
CA GLN A 98 -17.67 1.06 -16.48
C GLN A 98 -17.25 1.49 -17.90
N ALA A 99 -15.95 1.48 -18.20
CA ALA A 99 -15.42 1.87 -19.49
C ALA A 99 -14.36 0.89 -19.99
N ASP A 100 -14.33 0.75 -21.31
CA ASP A 100 -13.19 0.17 -22.01
C ASP A 100 -12.05 1.18 -22.06
N VAL A 101 -10.83 0.68 -22.14
CA VAL A 101 -9.63 1.48 -22.31
C VAL A 101 -8.96 1.01 -23.60
N ASP A 102 -8.94 1.91 -24.59
CA ASP A 102 -8.44 1.63 -25.94
C ASP A 102 -7.06 0.94 -25.91
N GLY A 103 -6.96 -0.25 -26.50
CA GLY A 103 -5.72 -1.03 -26.56
C GLY A 103 -5.22 -1.61 -25.23
N ILE A 104 -5.98 -1.52 -24.14
CA ILE A 104 -5.65 -2.12 -22.82
C ILE A 104 -6.72 -3.12 -22.39
N ARG A 105 -8.00 -2.73 -22.45
CA ARG A 105 -9.14 -3.52 -22.01
C ARG A 105 -10.34 -3.20 -22.90
N ASP A 106 -10.79 -4.19 -23.66
CA ASP A 106 -11.91 -4.06 -24.61
C ASP A 106 -12.97 -5.12 -24.30
N THR A 107 -14.04 -4.71 -23.62
CA THR A 107 -15.10 -5.57 -23.10
C THR A 107 -16.47 -5.31 -23.72
N GLY A 108 -16.57 -4.32 -24.62
CA GLY A 108 -17.83 -3.80 -25.13
C GLY A 108 -18.61 -3.01 -24.08
N ALA A 109 -17.92 -2.25 -23.22
CA ALA A 109 -18.56 -1.37 -22.26
C ALA A 109 -19.24 -0.17 -22.96
N ASP A 110 -20.24 0.43 -22.31
CA ASP A 110 -21.01 1.57 -22.88
C ASP A 110 -20.16 2.84 -23.03
N HIS A 111 -18.99 2.88 -22.40
CA HIS A 111 -18.07 4.01 -22.39
C HIS A 111 -16.68 3.58 -22.83
N LEU A 112 -15.97 4.48 -23.49
CA LEU A 112 -14.61 4.27 -23.96
C LEU A 112 -13.71 5.41 -23.48
N VAL A 113 -12.58 5.06 -22.89
CA VAL A 113 -11.49 5.98 -22.54
C VAL A 113 -10.35 5.74 -23.52
N SER A 114 -9.89 6.81 -24.17
CA SER A 114 -8.71 6.70 -25.03
C SER A 114 -7.47 6.38 -24.17
N ARG A 115 -6.55 5.60 -24.73
CA ARG A 115 -5.30 5.25 -24.03
C ARG A 115 -4.57 6.47 -23.47
N PRO A 116 -4.34 7.57 -24.23
CA PRO A 116 -3.64 8.73 -23.67
C PRO A 116 -4.37 9.39 -22.49
N ALA A 117 -5.72 9.38 -22.48
CA ALA A 117 -6.49 9.92 -21.36
C ALA A 117 -6.36 9.04 -20.11
N PHE A 118 -6.39 7.72 -20.27
CA PHE A 118 -6.15 6.77 -19.18
C PHE A 118 -4.74 6.93 -18.60
N GLU A 119 -3.72 6.97 -19.47
CA GLU A 119 -2.33 7.12 -19.05
C GLU A 119 -2.08 8.45 -18.32
N ALA A 120 -2.71 9.54 -18.79
CA ALA A 120 -2.64 10.85 -18.12
C ALA A 120 -3.35 10.83 -16.75
N LEU A 121 -4.51 10.19 -16.64
CA LEU A 121 -5.26 10.05 -15.38
C LEU A 121 -4.45 9.27 -14.35
N VAL A 122 -3.89 8.13 -14.73
CA VAL A 122 -3.05 7.33 -13.84
C VAL A 122 -1.75 8.09 -13.50
N GLY A 123 -1.14 8.79 -14.47
CA GLY A 123 0.03 9.62 -14.23
C GLY A 123 -0.22 10.71 -13.17
N ALA A 124 -1.32 11.46 -13.30
CA ALA A 124 -1.74 12.45 -12.30
C ALA A 124 -2.00 11.79 -10.94
N ARG A 125 -2.65 10.63 -10.93
CA ARG A 125 -2.94 9.89 -9.70
C ARG A 125 -1.68 9.44 -8.97
N VAL A 126 -0.69 8.92 -9.71
CA VAL A 126 0.60 8.51 -9.15
C VAL A 126 1.33 9.72 -8.58
N ALA A 127 1.33 10.86 -9.28
CA ALA A 127 1.96 12.09 -8.82
C ALA A 127 1.38 12.59 -7.49
N ASP A 128 0.05 12.56 -7.34
CA ASP A 128 -0.65 12.90 -6.09
C ASP A 128 -0.33 11.95 -4.93
N MET A 129 0.17 10.76 -5.25
CA MET A 129 0.48 9.70 -4.31
C MET A 129 1.98 9.49 -4.10
N LEU A 130 2.83 10.35 -4.62
CA LEU A 130 4.24 10.28 -4.27
C LEU A 130 4.39 10.57 -2.76
N PRO A 131 5.34 9.91 -2.07
CA PRO A 131 5.70 10.27 -0.70
C PRO A 131 5.92 11.77 -0.60
N ALA A 132 5.56 12.38 0.53
CA ALA A 132 5.75 13.82 0.73
C ALA A 132 7.21 14.26 0.47
N SER A 133 7.43 15.52 0.14
CA SER A 133 8.73 16.03 -0.32
C SER A 133 9.89 15.73 0.65
N TRP A 134 9.64 15.71 1.96
CA TRP A 134 10.63 15.34 2.96
C TRP A 134 11.12 13.89 2.85
N TRP A 135 10.29 12.98 2.35
CA TRP A 135 10.70 11.61 2.02
C TRP A 135 11.47 11.55 0.71
N ARG A 136 11.04 12.33 -0.30
CA ARG A 136 11.62 12.30 -1.65
C ARG A 136 12.99 12.95 -1.74
N ASN A 137 13.21 14.01 -0.95
CA ASN A 137 14.42 14.82 -1.03
C ASN A 137 15.48 14.39 -0.01
N ARG A 138 15.28 13.22 0.62
CA ARG A 138 16.13 12.78 1.71
C ARG A 138 17.36 12.05 1.20
N THR A 139 18.50 12.33 1.81
CA THR A 139 19.80 11.78 1.39
C THR A 139 20.50 10.97 2.48
N ASP A 140 19.97 10.97 3.70
CA ASP A 140 20.58 10.41 4.91
C ASP A 140 20.08 8.99 5.25
N THR A 141 18.92 8.57 4.75
CA THR A 141 18.54 7.14 4.79
C THR A 141 17.63 6.77 3.63
N GLN A 142 17.81 5.54 3.14
CA GLN A 142 17.13 5.05 1.96
C GLN A 142 15.63 4.85 2.21
N VAL A 143 14.81 5.24 1.24
CA VAL A 143 13.35 5.11 1.31
C VAL A 143 12.86 4.06 0.31
N THR A 144 12.02 3.16 0.79
CA THR A 144 11.36 2.14 -0.02
C THR A 144 9.86 2.23 0.23
N VAL A 145 9.05 2.11 -0.81
CA VAL A 145 7.59 2.12 -0.75
C VAL A 145 7.06 0.71 -0.98
N VAL A 146 6.10 0.31 -0.14
CA VAL A 146 5.24 -0.86 -0.33
C VAL A 146 3.84 -0.33 -0.64
N PRO A 147 3.33 -0.47 -1.88
CA PRO A 147 1.98 -0.06 -2.23
C PRO A 147 0.92 -0.76 -1.38
N ARG A 148 -0.32 -0.24 -1.41
CA ARG A 148 -1.46 -1.05 -1.00
C ARG A 148 -1.57 -2.24 -1.95
N PRO A 149 -1.82 -3.46 -1.43
CA PRO A 149 -2.14 -4.60 -2.28
C PRO A 149 -3.34 -4.29 -3.16
N ARG A 150 -3.45 -4.97 -4.31
CA ARG A 150 -4.70 -5.02 -5.06
C ARG A 150 -5.80 -5.55 -4.14
N PRO A 151 -7.05 -5.09 -4.25
CA PRO A 151 -8.11 -5.63 -3.43
C PRO A 151 -8.31 -7.11 -3.73
N SER A 152 -8.97 -7.81 -2.82
CA SER A 152 -9.36 -9.19 -3.01
C SER A 152 -10.29 -9.33 -4.22
N GLU A 153 -10.16 -10.44 -4.96
CA GLU A 153 -11.12 -10.89 -5.97
C GLU A 153 -12.56 -11.00 -5.45
N GLY A 154 -12.74 -11.14 -4.13
CA GLY A 154 -14.05 -11.07 -3.50
C GLY A 154 -14.77 -9.73 -3.72
N THR A 155 -14.06 -8.68 -4.13
CA THR A 155 -14.64 -7.39 -4.52
C THR A 155 -15.54 -7.50 -5.76
N LEU A 156 -15.36 -8.54 -6.58
CA LEU A 156 -16.18 -8.78 -7.78
C LEU A 156 -17.64 -9.13 -7.43
N GLY A 157 -17.93 -9.48 -6.18
CA GLY A 157 -19.30 -9.59 -5.67
C GLY A 157 -20.01 -8.24 -5.52
N ASN A 158 -19.29 -7.12 -5.57
CA ASN A 158 -19.87 -5.79 -5.57
C ASN A 158 -20.49 -5.47 -6.94
N ARG A 159 -21.79 -5.18 -6.96
CA ARG A 159 -22.53 -4.84 -8.18
C ARG A 159 -21.89 -3.69 -8.98
N ARG A 160 -21.23 -2.73 -8.32
CA ARG A 160 -20.54 -1.60 -8.99
C ARG A 160 -19.29 -2.01 -9.76
N LEU A 161 -18.70 -3.16 -9.40
CA LEU A 161 -17.46 -3.69 -9.96
C LEU A 161 -17.68 -4.94 -10.81
N ALA A 162 -18.94 -5.34 -11.04
CA ALA A 162 -19.26 -6.56 -11.78
C ALA A 162 -18.70 -6.56 -13.22
N GLY A 163 -18.52 -5.38 -13.84
CA GLY A 163 -17.94 -5.24 -15.18
C GLY A 163 -16.47 -5.67 -15.26
N LEU A 164 -15.77 -5.72 -14.12
CA LEU A 164 -14.40 -6.21 -14.05
C LEU A 164 -14.26 -7.68 -14.48
N GLN A 165 -15.32 -8.48 -14.38
CA GLN A 165 -15.32 -9.89 -14.75
C GLN A 165 -15.24 -10.15 -16.26
N ARG A 166 -15.54 -9.15 -17.11
CA ARG A 166 -15.66 -9.35 -18.57
C ARG A 166 -14.33 -9.66 -19.25
N ASP A 167 -13.23 -9.11 -18.74
CA ASP A 167 -11.88 -9.35 -19.25
C ASP A 167 -10.86 -9.42 -18.07
N PRO A 168 -10.68 -10.60 -17.46
CA PRO A 168 -9.74 -10.79 -16.35
C PRO A 168 -8.29 -10.43 -16.70
N ALA A 169 -7.86 -10.72 -17.93
CA ALA A 169 -6.49 -10.47 -18.37
C ALA A 169 -6.23 -8.97 -18.57
N GLY A 170 -7.14 -8.24 -19.23
CA GLY A 170 -7.04 -6.79 -19.38
C GLY A 170 -7.13 -6.03 -18.05
N LEU A 171 -7.83 -6.59 -17.04
CA LEU A 171 -7.80 -6.04 -15.67
C LEU A 171 -6.40 -6.10 -15.08
N GLY A 172 -5.80 -7.30 -15.12
CA GLY A 172 -4.43 -7.52 -14.66
C GLY A 172 -3.45 -6.57 -15.36
N ALA A 173 -3.53 -6.48 -16.69
CA ALA A 173 -2.68 -5.61 -17.49
C ALA A 173 -2.83 -4.11 -17.13
N ALA A 174 -4.05 -3.63 -16.88
CA ALA A 174 -4.28 -2.24 -16.46
C ALA A 174 -3.68 -1.95 -15.07
N LEU A 175 -3.78 -2.90 -14.13
CA LEU A 175 -3.21 -2.77 -12.78
C LEU A 175 -1.68 -2.89 -12.78
N ASP A 176 -1.14 -3.76 -13.64
CA ASP A 176 0.31 -3.87 -13.89
C ASP A 176 0.84 -2.54 -14.44
N TRP A 177 0.13 -1.93 -15.40
CA TRP A 177 0.50 -0.64 -15.97
C TRP A 177 0.56 0.46 -14.90
N CYS A 178 -0.42 0.51 -13.99
CA CYS A 178 -0.42 1.47 -12.88
C CYS A 178 0.79 1.28 -11.96
N SER A 179 1.13 0.03 -11.66
CA SER A 179 2.28 -0.32 -10.82
C SER A 179 3.60 0.06 -11.49
N ALA A 180 3.73 -0.23 -12.80
CA ALA A 180 4.89 0.15 -13.60
C ALA A 180 5.05 1.68 -13.71
N ARG A 181 3.93 2.40 -13.84
CA ARG A 181 3.93 3.87 -13.86
C ARG A 181 4.42 4.46 -12.53
N ALA A 182 3.98 3.89 -11.40
CA ALA A 182 4.45 4.30 -10.08
C ALA A 182 5.97 4.06 -9.92
N ARG A 183 6.46 2.89 -10.35
CA ARG A 183 7.90 2.58 -10.35
C ARG A 183 8.71 3.60 -11.15
N ALA A 184 8.28 3.88 -12.39
CA ALA A 184 8.97 4.82 -13.27
C ALA A 184 9.03 6.26 -12.74
N GLU A 185 8.03 6.69 -11.95
CA GLU A 185 8.07 8.00 -11.27
C GLU A 185 9.00 8.02 -10.06
N MET A 186 9.09 6.92 -9.32
CA MET A 186 9.88 6.83 -8.08
C MET A 186 11.37 6.59 -8.30
N GLU A 187 11.72 5.82 -9.33
CA GLU A 187 13.10 5.44 -9.61
C GLU A 187 14.05 6.64 -9.78
N PRO A 188 13.71 7.71 -10.54
CA PRO A 188 14.56 8.90 -10.63
C PRO A 188 14.78 9.64 -9.29
N MET A 189 13.92 9.40 -8.30
CA MET A 189 14.03 9.98 -6.95
C MET A 189 14.86 9.11 -6.00
N GLY A 190 15.40 7.98 -6.48
CA GLY A 190 16.11 7.01 -5.64
C GLY A 190 15.21 6.27 -4.65
N ILE A 191 13.89 6.29 -4.87
CA ILE A 191 12.92 5.61 -4.00
C ILE A 191 12.69 4.20 -4.54
N GLY A 192 12.96 3.20 -3.71
CA GLY A 192 12.65 1.80 -4.05
C GLY A 192 11.15 1.54 -4.03
N LEU A 193 10.68 0.62 -4.87
CA LEU A 193 9.29 0.14 -4.86
C LEU A 193 9.29 -1.39 -4.76
N VAL A 194 8.56 -1.92 -3.77
CA VAL A 194 8.36 -3.36 -3.59
C VAL A 194 7.05 -3.75 -4.25
N ASP A 195 7.10 -4.70 -5.19
CA ASP A 195 5.90 -5.21 -5.83
C ASP A 195 5.12 -6.14 -4.89
N GLN A 196 3.84 -6.29 -5.18
CA GLN A 196 3.04 -7.33 -4.54
C GLN A 196 3.50 -8.71 -5.08
N PRO A 197 3.71 -9.72 -4.22
CA PRO A 197 4.18 -11.03 -4.66
C PRO A 197 3.23 -11.67 -5.69
N ALA A 198 3.75 -12.09 -6.83
CA ALA A 198 2.94 -12.59 -7.95
C ALA A 198 2.04 -13.78 -7.58
N ILE A 199 2.50 -14.65 -6.65
CA ILE A 199 1.74 -15.80 -6.15
C ILE A 199 0.44 -15.41 -5.42
N THR A 200 0.30 -14.15 -5.03
CA THR A 200 -0.90 -13.64 -4.35
C THR A 200 -2.03 -13.28 -5.30
N PHE A 201 -1.76 -13.17 -6.61
CA PHE A 201 -2.77 -12.83 -7.60
C PHE A 201 -3.65 -14.04 -7.97
N ALA A 202 -4.92 -13.77 -8.22
CA ALA A 202 -5.84 -14.65 -8.89
C ALA A 202 -5.77 -14.43 -10.41
N ASP A 203 -6.42 -15.29 -11.20
CA ASP A 203 -6.41 -15.23 -12.67
C ASP A 203 -6.95 -13.90 -13.24
N ASN A 204 -7.73 -13.15 -12.46
CA ASN A 204 -8.25 -11.83 -12.80
C ASN A 204 -7.32 -10.66 -12.44
N GLY A 205 -6.11 -10.94 -11.95
CA GLY A 205 -5.14 -9.94 -11.55
C GLY A 205 -5.43 -9.25 -10.22
N LEU A 206 -6.55 -9.56 -9.54
CA LEU A 206 -6.82 -9.14 -8.16
C LEU A 206 -6.16 -10.11 -7.16
N THR A 207 -6.17 -9.77 -5.88
CA THR A 207 -5.58 -10.63 -4.85
C THR A 207 -6.49 -11.81 -4.53
N ARG A 208 -5.95 -13.03 -4.41
CA ARG A 208 -6.72 -14.23 -4.03
C ARG A 208 -7.43 -14.01 -2.71
N ALA A 209 -8.70 -14.43 -2.62
CA ALA A 209 -9.53 -14.15 -1.45
C ALA A 209 -8.94 -14.66 -0.13
N GLU A 210 -8.21 -15.78 -0.18
CA GLU A 210 -7.55 -16.36 0.99
C GLU A 210 -6.60 -15.41 1.72
N PHE A 211 -5.96 -14.46 1.01
CA PHE A 211 -5.03 -13.49 1.59
C PHE A 211 -5.74 -12.32 2.29
N SER A 212 -7.05 -12.15 2.10
CA SER A 212 -7.86 -11.14 2.81
C SER A 212 -8.63 -11.72 4.00
N ARG A 213 -8.93 -13.03 3.98
CA ARG A 213 -9.68 -13.70 5.05
C ARG A 213 -8.89 -13.68 6.34
N GLY A 214 -9.54 -13.28 7.43
CA GLY A 214 -8.90 -13.18 8.74
C GLY A 214 -7.90 -12.03 8.85
N SER A 215 -7.98 -11.02 7.98
CA SER A 215 -7.20 -9.79 8.14
C SER A 215 -7.54 -9.12 9.48
N ALA A 216 -6.55 -8.46 10.08
CA ALA A 216 -6.71 -7.76 11.35
C ALA A 216 -6.37 -6.28 11.22
N ARG A 217 -7.03 -5.49 12.07
CA ARG A 217 -6.78 -4.07 12.25
C ARG A 217 -5.46 -3.87 13.00
N LEU A 218 -4.98 -2.62 13.05
CA LEU A 218 -3.77 -2.24 13.81
C LEU A 218 -3.85 -2.52 15.33
N ASN A 219 -5.04 -2.78 15.86
CA ASN A 219 -5.29 -3.10 17.27
C ASN A 219 -5.62 -4.59 17.47
N ASP A 220 -5.20 -5.44 16.53
CA ASP A 220 -5.33 -6.90 16.51
C ASP A 220 -6.77 -7.44 16.47
N ARG A 221 -7.77 -6.55 16.36
CA ARG A 221 -9.15 -6.97 16.13
C ARG A 221 -9.32 -7.38 14.66
N ALA A 222 -10.01 -8.49 14.43
CA ALA A 222 -10.37 -8.91 13.08
C ALA A 222 -11.15 -7.82 12.33
N HIS A 223 -10.90 -7.72 11.02
CA HIS A 223 -11.85 -7.10 10.12
C HIS A 223 -13.09 -7.99 9.96
N GLY A 224 -14.19 -7.43 9.46
CA GLY A 224 -15.34 -8.24 9.08
C GLY A 224 -15.05 -9.04 7.81
N ASP A 225 -15.80 -10.12 7.58
CA ASP A 225 -15.61 -11.02 6.43
C ASP A 225 -15.78 -10.31 5.07
N ASP A 226 -16.45 -9.16 5.06
CA ASP A 226 -16.67 -8.32 3.87
C ASP A 226 -15.50 -7.37 3.56
N ASP A 227 -14.45 -7.33 4.39
CA ASP A 227 -13.27 -6.51 4.11
C ASP A 227 -12.46 -7.13 2.97
N LYS A 228 -12.43 -6.42 1.83
CA LYS A 228 -11.70 -6.84 0.62
C LYS A 228 -10.44 -6.01 0.36
N ALA A 229 -10.08 -5.12 1.29
CA ALA A 229 -8.99 -4.17 1.12
C ALA A 229 -7.75 -4.51 1.97
N HIS A 230 -7.94 -5.15 3.13
CA HIS A 230 -6.87 -5.49 4.06
C HIS A 230 -6.47 -6.96 3.94
N MET A 231 -5.18 -7.22 4.12
CA MET A 231 -4.60 -8.55 3.99
C MET A 231 -4.26 -9.16 5.34
N ASN A 232 -4.09 -10.48 5.38
CA ASN A 232 -3.77 -11.26 6.57
C ASN A 232 -2.25 -11.50 6.72
N ALA A 233 -1.88 -12.25 7.77
CA ALA A 233 -0.47 -12.54 8.06
C ALA A 233 0.22 -13.40 6.99
N ASP A 234 -0.51 -14.30 6.30
CA ASP A 234 0.07 -15.14 5.24
C ASP A 234 0.51 -14.30 4.05
N PHE A 235 -0.31 -13.30 3.67
CA PHE A 235 0.09 -12.29 2.71
C PHE A 235 1.32 -11.51 3.20
N GLY A 236 1.30 -11.07 4.47
CA GLY A 236 2.40 -10.34 5.07
C GLY A 236 3.72 -11.11 5.02
N ALA A 237 3.71 -12.43 5.21
CA ALA A 237 4.89 -13.28 5.16
C ALA A 237 5.47 -13.37 3.74
N LEU A 238 4.62 -13.40 2.71
CA LEU A 238 5.06 -13.34 1.31
C LEU A 238 5.62 -11.96 0.98
N GLN A 239 4.94 -10.89 1.39
CA GLN A 239 5.38 -9.52 1.16
C GLN A 239 6.72 -9.23 1.84
N TRP A 240 6.98 -9.79 3.03
CA TRP A 240 8.29 -9.69 3.69
C TRP A 240 9.43 -10.26 2.85
N ARG A 241 9.20 -11.35 2.09
CA ARG A 241 10.24 -11.90 1.21
C ARG A 241 10.64 -10.90 0.14
N GLU A 242 9.66 -10.27 -0.51
CA GLU A 242 9.88 -9.23 -1.52
C GLU A 242 10.57 -8.00 -0.91
N ILE A 243 10.16 -7.59 0.31
CA ILE A 243 10.79 -6.46 1.01
C ILE A 243 12.27 -6.78 1.30
N LEU A 244 12.56 -7.95 1.85
CA LEU A 244 13.92 -8.34 2.19
C LEU A 244 14.80 -8.49 0.93
N ASP A 245 14.23 -8.95 -0.19
CA ASP A 245 14.94 -9.04 -1.47
C ASP A 245 15.31 -7.66 -2.01
N VAL A 246 14.34 -6.75 -2.08
CA VAL A 246 14.56 -5.36 -2.52
C VAL A 246 15.57 -4.62 -1.62
N LEU A 247 15.61 -4.95 -0.33
CA LEU A 247 16.58 -4.37 0.61
C LEU A 247 17.95 -5.08 0.59
N GLY A 248 18.12 -6.16 -0.18
CA GLY A 248 19.37 -6.93 -0.20
C GLY A 248 19.68 -7.67 1.10
N LEU A 249 18.64 -8.04 1.85
CA LEU A 249 18.71 -8.69 3.17
C LEU A 249 18.32 -10.18 3.14
N GLN A 250 18.07 -10.76 1.95
CA GLN A 250 17.91 -12.20 1.83
C GLN A 250 19.26 -12.92 2.03
N LYS A 251 19.20 -14.09 2.66
CA LYS A 251 20.36 -14.96 2.89
C LYS A 251 20.56 -15.90 1.71
#